data_AF-A0A829H8Z6-F1
#
_entry.id   AF-A0A829H8Z6-F1
#
_cell.length_a   1.000
_cell.length_b   1.000
_cell.length_c   1.000
_cell.angle_alpha   90.00
_cell.angle_beta   90.00
_cell.angle_gamma   90.00
#
_symmetry.space_group_name_H-M   'P 1'
#
loop_
_entity.id
_entity.type
_entity.pdbx_description
1 polymer ?
#
loop_
_entity_poly.entity_id
_entity_poly.type
_entity_poly.pdbx_seq_one_letter_code
_entity_poly.pdbx_strand_id
1 'polypeptide(L)'
;AACKMSMVIAPLVRGRIPTIVENVNTVVTPGASVDVVVTEVGVAINPARTDLIEMFKNLKVPLFSIEDLKKMAYQITGTPEAIEYGDKVVALIEYRDGTLIDVVRNV
;
A
#
# COMPACT_ATOMS: atom_id res chain seq x y z
N ALA A 1 4.99 -12.82 6.28
CA ALA A 1 6.02 -13.25 5.31
C ALA A 1 6.25 -14.77 5.39
N ALA A 2 6.07 -15.47 4.29
CA ALA A 2 6.30 -16.92 4.16
C ALA A 2 6.20 -17.35 2.68
N CYS A 3 5.40 -16.62 1.90
CA CYS A 3 5.22 -16.81 0.47
C CYS A 3 6.47 -16.42 -0.34
N LYS A 4 6.61 -17.03 -1.51
CA LYS A 4 7.65 -16.69 -2.50
C LYS A 4 7.36 -15.37 -3.23
N MET A 5 6.07 -15.06 -3.38
CA MET A 5 5.57 -13.81 -3.96
C MET A 5 4.25 -13.45 -3.27
N SER A 6 4.18 -12.24 -2.75
CA SER A 6 3.02 -11.63 -2.11
C SER A 6 2.35 -10.64 -3.05
N MET A 7 1.02 -10.66 -3.07
CA MET A 7 0.25 -9.79 -3.95
C MET A 7 -0.89 -9.16 -3.17
N VAL A 8 -1.00 -7.85 -3.25
CA VAL A 8 -2.12 -7.08 -2.69
C VAL A 8 -2.99 -6.61 -3.84
N ILE A 9 -4.23 -7.11 -3.89
CA ILE A 9 -5.19 -6.77 -4.95
C ILE A 9 -6.27 -5.89 -4.35
N ALA A 10 -6.45 -4.70 -4.89
CA ALA A 10 -7.48 -3.77 -4.44
C ALA A 10 -7.89 -2.79 -5.56
N PRO A 11 -9.14 -2.31 -5.58
CA PRO A 11 -9.51 -1.23 -6.49
C PRO A 11 -8.70 0.03 -6.17
N LEU A 12 -8.39 0.84 -7.19
CA LEU A 12 -7.62 2.07 -7.01
C LEU A 12 -8.32 3.05 -6.07
N VAL A 13 -9.65 3.10 -6.15
CA VAL A 13 -10.54 3.98 -5.37
C VAL A 13 -11.76 3.21 -4.88
N ARG A 14 -12.25 3.55 -3.67
CA ARG A 14 -13.53 3.08 -3.13
C ARG A 14 -14.45 4.25 -2.87
N GLY A 15 -15.37 4.52 -3.80
CA GLY A 15 -16.26 5.68 -3.72
C GLY A 15 -15.48 6.99 -3.83
N ARG A 16 -15.22 7.65 -2.70
CA ARG A 16 -14.44 8.89 -2.61
C ARG A 16 -13.09 8.71 -1.91
N ILE A 17 -12.73 7.47 -1.55
CA ILE A 17 -11.56 7.17 -0.72
C ILE A 17 -10.48 6.53 -1.59
N PRO A 18 -9.26 7.12 -1.69
CA PRO A 18 -8.16 6.51 -2.42
C PRO A 18 -7.60 5.32 -1.64
N THR A 19 -7.36 4.20 -2.33
CA THR A 19 -6.74 3.01 -1.71
C THR A 19 -5.22 3.18 -1.58
N ILE A 20 -4.59 3.82 -2.58
CA ILE A 20 -3.15 4.07 -2.60
C ILE A 20 -2.91 5.52 -2.19
N VAL A 21 -2.20 5.72 -1.08
CA VAL A 21 -1.98 7.01 -0.43
C VAL A 21 -0.49 7.23 -0.16
N GLU A 22 -0.12 8.46 0.22
CA GLU A 22 1.26 8.79 0.63
C GLU A 22 1.66 8.02 1.89
N ASN A 23 0.82 8.06 2.92
CA ASN A 23 1.03 7.39 4.19
C ASN A 23 -0.27 6.72 4.60
N VAL A 24 -0.20 5.44 4.98
CA VAL A 24 -1.34 4.74 5.59
C VAL A 24 -1.51 5.22 7.03
N ASN A 25 -2.75 5.18 7.54
CA ASN A 25 -3.02 5.55 8.93
C ASN A 25 -2.46 4.54 9.93
N THR A 26 -2.29 3.28 9.52
CA THR A 26 -1.76 2.22 10.39
C THR A 26 -1.00 1.19 9.56
N VAL A 27 0.23 0.89 9.96
CA VAL A 27 1.09 -0.12 9.34
C VAL A 27 0.86 -1.46 10.02
N VAL A 28 0.21 -2.38 9.30
CA VAL A 28 0.01 -3.77 9.77
C VAL A 28 1.00 -4.73 9.11
N THR A 29 1.28 -4.52 7.82
CA THR A 29 2.25 -5.33 7.04
C THR A 29 3.31 -4.40 6.46
N PRO A 30 4.61 -4.61 6.75
CA PRO A 30 5.67 -3.81 6.16
C PRO A 30 5.67 -3.90 4.64
N GLY A 31 5.87 -2.78 3.95
CA GLY A 31 5.99 -2.73 2.49
C GLY A 31 7.13 -3.61 1.94
N ALA A 32 8.18 -3.83 2.74
CA ALA A 32 9.27 -4.76 2.41
C ALA A 32 8.81 -6.23 2.27
N SER A 33 7.62 -6.58 2.77
CA SER A 33 7.02 -7.91 2.64
C SER A 33 5.90 -7.97 1.59
N VAL A 34 5.69 -6.90 0.81
CA VAL A 34 4.71 -6.81 -0.28
C VAL A 34 5.46 -6.68 -1.60
N ASP A 35 5.27 -7.63 -2.51
CA ASP A 35 6.03 -7.71 -3.77
C ASP A 35 5.31 -7.05 -4.93
N VAL A 36 3.97 -7.20 -4.99
CA VAL A 36 3.16 -6.72 -6.12
C VAL A 36 1.84 -6.14 -5.61
N VAL A 37 1.45 -5.00 -6.16
CA VAL A 37 0.11 -4.41 -5.99
C VAL A 37 -0.62 -4.46 -7.33
N VAL A 38 -1.85 -4.94 -7.33
CA VAL A 38 -2.69 -5.05 -8.53
C VAL A 38 -3.97 -4.26 -8.33
N THR A 39 -4.28 -3.41 -9.30
CA THR A 39 -5.53 -2.64 -9.38
C THR A 39 -6.23 -2.91 -10.70
N GLU A 40 -7.42 -2.36 -10.90
CA GLU A 40 -8.15 -2.41 -12.17
C GLU A 40 -7.46 -1.63 -13.30
N VAL A 41 -6.55 -0.70 -12.99
CA VAL A 41 -5.84 0.12 -13.99
C VAL A 41 -4.48 -0.46 -14.37
N GLY A 42 -3.87 -1.28 -13.51
CA GLY A 42 -2.57 -1.89 -13.77
C GLY A 42 -1.89 -2.46 -12.52
N VAL A 43 -0.59 -2.73 -12.65
CA VAL A 43 0.21 -3.42 -11.64
C VAL A 43 1.40 -2.55 -11.23
N ALA A 44 1.69 -2.48 -9.94
CA ALA A 44 2.94 -1.93 -9.42
C ALA A 44 3.76 -3.03 -8.77
N ILE A 45 5.01 -3.18 -9.19
CA ILE A 45 5.96 -4.14 -8.63
C ILE A 45 6.88 -3.39 -7.67
N ASN A 46 7.10 -3.93 -6.48
CA ASN A 46 8.02 -3.35 -5.52
C ASN A 46 9.44 -3.26 -6.12
N PRO A 47 10.09 -2.09 -6.13
CA PRO A 47 11.42 -1.91 -6.71
C PRO A 47 12.50 -2.81 -6.08
N ALA A 48 12.29 -3.31 -4.86
CA ALA A 48 13.19 -4.28 -4.22
C ALA A 48 13.16 -5.67 -4.89
N ARG A 49 12.16 -5.97 -5.74
CA ARG A 49 11.98 -7.24 -6.44
C ARG A 49 12.41 -7.16 -7.90
N THR A 50 13.69 -6.92 -8.13
CA THR A 50 14.28 -6.81 -9.48
C THR A 50 14.10 -8.09 -10.31
N ASP A 51 14.04 -9.24 -9.66
CA ASP A 51 13.72 -10.54 -10.27
C ASP A 51 12.32 -10.56 -10.90
N LEU A 52 11.31 -10.03 -10.21
CA LEU A 52 9.95 -9.94 -10.71
C LEU A 52 9.82 -8.88 -11.80
N ILE A 53 10.52 -7.75 -11.65
CA ILE A 53 10.56 -6.70 -12.67
C ILE A 53 11.06 -7.30 -13.98
N GLU A 54 12.19 -8.02 -13.96
CA GLU A 54 12.74 -8.69 -15.15
C GLU A 54 11.76 -9.71 -15.75
N MET A 55 11.20 -10.56 -14.89
CA MET A 55 10.28 -11.62 -15.30
C MET A 55 9.02 -11.08 -15.98
N PHE A 56 8.53 -9.92 -15.54
CA PHE A 56 7.29 -9.33 -16.03
C PHE A 56 7.49 -8.22 -17.07
N LYS A 57 8.71 -7.95 -17.54
CA LYS A 57 8.98 -6.92 -18.57
C LYS A 57 8.12 -7.05 -19.84
N ASN A 58 7.83 -8.29 -20.25
CA ASN A 58 7.07 -8.60 -21.46
C ASN A 58 5.59 -8.93 -21.18
N LEU A 59 5.13 -8.71 -19.95
CA LEU A 59 3.74 -8.94 -19.57
C LEU A 59 2.84 -7.93 -20.31
N LYS A 60 1.77 -8.41 -20.93
CA LYS A 60 0.79 -7.54 -21.63
C LYS A 60 -0.21 -6.90 -20.65
N VAL A 61 0.30 -6.38 -19.54
CA VAL A 61 -0.47 -5.67 -18.50
C VAL A 61 0.24 -4.35 -18.21
N PRO A 62 -0.49 -3.23 -18.04
CA PRO A 62 0.13 -1.95 -17.69
C PRO A 62 0.93 -2.04 -16.38
N LEU A 63 2.21 -1.68 -16.43
CA LEU A 63 3.08 -1.59 -15.27
C LEU A 63 3.28 -0.13 -14.88
N PHE A 64 3.16 0.17 -13.59
CA PHE A 64 3.28 1.50 -13.02
C PHE A 64 4.20 1.49 -11.80
N SER A 65 4.70 2.66 -11.40
CA SER A 65 5.18 2.85 -10.03
C SER A 65 4.00 2.92 -9.06
N ILE A 66 4.24 2.67 -7.77
CA ILE A 66 3.19 2.83 -6.76
C ILE A 66 2.78 4.31 -6.63
N GLU A 67 3.71 5.23 -6.91
CA GLU A 67 3.49 6.67 -6.94
C GLU A 67 2.58 7.08 -8.10
N ASP A 68 2.67 6.43 -9.25
CA ASP A 68 1.78 6.70 -10.38
C ASP A 68 0.35 6.25 -10.07
N LEU A 69 0.18 5.08 -9.44
CA LEU A 69 -1.12 4.63 -8.95
C LEU A 69 -1.70 5.63 -7.92
N LYS A 70 -0.90 6.10 -6.96
CA LYS A 70 -1.31 7.15 -6.01
C LYS A 70 -1.78 8.42 -6.72
N LYS A 71 -1.00 8.92 -7.70
CA LYS A 71 -1.37 10.11 -8.48
C LYS A 71 -2.70 9.93 -9.20
N MET A 72 -2.91 8.78 -9.83
CA MET A 72 -4.18 8.46 -10.50
C MET A 72 -5.34 8.40 -9.49
N ALA A 73 -5.14 7.79 -8.32
CA ALA A 73 -6.15 7.75 -7.27
C ALA A 73 -6.54 9.18 -6.83
N TYR A 74 -5.55 10.05 -6.59
CA TYR A 74 -5.78 11.42 -6.14
C TYR A 74 -6.39 12.31 -7.22
N GLN A 75 -6.17 12.03 -8.51
CA GLN A 75 -6.87 12.70 -9.60
C GLN A 75 -8.38 12.42 -9.59
N ILE A 76 -8.78 11.25 -9.09
CA ILE A 76 -10.20 10.84 -9.00
C ILE A 76 -10.82 11.35 -7.70
N THR A 77 -10.14 11.21 -6.57
CA THR A 77 -10.70 11.50 -5.24
C THR A 77 -10.42 12.90 -4.73
N GLY A 78 -9.47 13.61 -5.35
CA GLY A 78 -8.76 14.72 -4.71
C GLY A 78 -7.76 14.23 -3.66
N THR A 79 -7.01 15.17 -3.09
CA THR A 79 -6.16 14.90 -1.92
C THR A 79 -7.05 14.70 -0.69
N PRO A 80 -6.96 13.56 0.01
CA PRO A 80 -7.75 13.34 1.22
C PRO A 80 -7.34 14.32 2.33
N GLU A 81 -8.33 14.85 3.05
CA GLU A 81 -8.10 15.65 4.25
C GLU A 81 -7.53 14.75 5.36
N ALA A 82 -6.55 15.27 6.11
CA ALA A 82 -5.92 14.52 7.19
C ALA A 82 -6.93 14.30 8.34
N ILE A 83 -6.87 13.12 8.95
CA ILE A 83 -7.64 12.85 10.18
C ILE A 83 -6.93 13.55 11.34
N GLU A 84 -7.68 14.34 12.11
CA GLU A 84 -7.21 14.92 13.36
C GLU A 84 -7.16 13.83 14.44
N TYR A 85 -5.95 13.50 14.91
CA TYR A 85 -5.73 12.51 15.96
C TYR A 85 -5.41 13.17 17.30
N GLY A 86 -5.89 12.58 18.39
CA GLY A 86 -5.50 12.95 19.74
C GLY A 86 -4.18 12.30 20.20
N ASP A 87 -3.76 12.66 21.41
CA ASP A 87 -2.50 12.14 21.99
C ASP A 87 -2.63 10.76 22.65
N LYS A 88 -3.85 10.28 22.90
CA LYS A 88 -4.06 9.01 23.61
C LYS A 88 -3.82 7.84 22.66
N VAL A 89 -2.83 7.02 22.99
CA VAL A 89 -2.64 5.70 22.37
C VAL A 89 -3.78 4.79 22.81
N VAL A 90 -4.56 4.28 21.85
CA VAL A 90 -5.70 3.39 22.08
C VAL A 90 -5.39 1.94 21.76
N ALA A 91 -4.37 1.67 20.93
CA ALA A 91 -3.89 0.33 20.65
C ALA A 91 -2.41 0.32 20.26
N LEU A 92 -1.73 -0.78 20.55
CA LEU A 92 -0.37 -1.08 20.08
C LEU A 92 -0.46 -2.13 18.97
N ILE A 93 0.29 -1.95 17.90
CA ILE A 93 0.37 -2.93 16.80
C ILE A 93 1.66 -3.71 16.98
N GLU A 94 1.52 -4.93 17.49
CA GLU A 94 2.60 -5.90 17.60
C GLU A 94 2.75 -6.65 16.28
N TYR A 95 3.96 -6.65 15.72
CA TYR A 95 4.31 -7.44 14.57
C TYR A 95 4.57 -8.89 15.00
N ARG A 96 4.54 -9.81 14.03
CA ARG A 96 4.63 -11.27 14.26
C ARG A 96 5.87 -11.76 15.01
N ASP A 97 6.91 -10.95 15.15
CA ASP A 97 8.15 -11.26 15.86
C ASP A 97 8.19 -10.67 17.29
N GLY A 98 7.08 -10.08 17.76
CA GLY A 98 6.95 -9.46 19.07
C GLY A 98 7.38 -7.99 19.12
N THR A 99 7.89 -7.43 18.03
CA THR A 99 8.26 -6.01 17.96
C THR A 99 7.04 -5.12 17.75
N LEU A 100 7.05 -3.89 18.29
CA LEU A 100 6.01 -2.91 18.00
C LEU A 100 6.31 -2.21 16.67
N ILE A 101 5.40 -2.33 15.71
CA ILE A 101 5.54 -1.74 14.38
C ILE A 101 4.79 -0.41 14.23
N ASP A 102 3.69 -0.25 14.99
CA ASP A 102 2.90 0.97 14.94
C ASP A 102 2.01 1.13 16.18
N VAL A 103 1.33 2.27 16.30
CA VAL A 103 0.33 2.56 17.33
C VAL A 103 -0.91 3.19 16.71
N VAL A 104 -2.08 2.94 17.31
CA VAL A 104 -3.33 3.62 16.94
C VAL A 104 -3.65 4.68 17.99
N ARG A 105 -4.00 5.88 17.54
CA ARG A 105 -4.40 7.02 18.38
C ARG A 105 -5.91 7.24 18.32
N ASN A 106 -6.47 7.85 19.35
CA ASN A 106 -7.89 8.21 19.37
C ASN A 106 -8.20 9.28 18.29
N VAL A 107 -9.43 9.23 17.79
CA VAL A 107 -10.06 10.26 16.93
C VAL A 107 -11.13 10.95 17.76
#